data_AF-A0A654TXC9-F1
#
_entry.id   AF-A0A654TXC9-F1
#
_cell.length_a   1.000
_cell.length_b   1.000
_cell.length_c   1.000
_cell.angle_alpha   90.00
_cell.angle_beta   90.00
_cell.angle_gamma   90.00
#
_symmetry.space_group_name_H-M   'P 1'
#
loop_
_entity.id
_entity.type
_entity.pdbx_description
1 polymer ?
#
loop_
_entity_poly.entity_id
_entity_poly.type
_entity_poly.pdbx_seq_one_letter_code
_entity_poly.pdbx_strand_id
1 'polypeptide(L)' 'MDQFPIMGVPDGGDTAWMLVSSALVLLMTPGLAFFYGGMVRSKSVLNMIMMSISAMGVVTVLWALYG' A
#
# COMPACT_ATOMS: atom_id res chain seq x y z
N MET A 1 10.45 31.41 -20.23
CA MET A 1 9.01 31.09 -20.18
C MET A 1 8.85 29.64 -20.63
N ASP A 2 9.39 28.67 -19.87
CA ASP A 2 9.70 27.35 -20.46
C ASP A 2 9.23 26.16 -19.59
N GLN A 3 8.33 26.38 -18.63
CA GLN A 3 7.78 25.29 -17.79
C GLN A 3 6.30 25.04 -18.09
N PHE A 4 5.96 24.93 -19.37
CA PHE A 4 4.73 24.22 -19.74
C PHE A 4 5.00 22.72 -19.58
N PRO A 5 4.13 21.96 -18.88
CA PRO A 5 4.31 20.53 -18.73
C PRO A 5 4.36 19.88 -20.12
N ILE A 6 5.52 19.35 -20.49
CA ILE A 6 5.66 18.53 -21.69
C ILE A 6 4.99 17.21 -21.37
N MET A 7 3.76 17.05 -21.86
CA MET A 7 3.02 15.80 -21.77
C MET A 7 3.94 14.64 -22.22
N GLY A 8 4.27 13.74 -21.29
CA GLY A 8 5.11 12.56 -21.55
C GLY A 8 6.53 12.59 -21.00
N VAL A 9 7.00 13.69 -20.41
CA VAL A 9 8.28 13.72 -19.65
C VAL A 9 7.96 13.63 -18.15
N PRO A 10 8.42 12.58 -17.44
CA PRO A 10 8.23 12.48 -16.00
C PRO A 10 8.92 13.63 -15.26
N ASP A 11 8.18 14.35 -14.42
CA ASP A 11 8.74 15.28 -13.45
C ASP A 11 9.25 14.52 -12.21
N GLY A 12 10.42 14.91 -11.71
CA GLY A 12 11.05 14.24 -10.56
C GLY A 12 10.31 14.48 -9.25
N GLY A 13 9.73 15.67 -9.05
CA GLY A 13 8.93 16.01 -7.88
C GLY A 13 7.61 15.24 -7.87
N ASP A 14 6.91 15.19 -8.99
CA ASP A 14 5.68 14.41 -9.16
C ASP A 14 5.93 12.92 -8.91
N THR A 15 7.04 12.38 -9.46
CA THR A 15 7.42 10.98 -9.26
C THR A 15 7.72 10.69 -7.79
N ALA A 16 8.49 11.56 -7.11
CA ALA A 16 8.77 11.41 -5.69
C ALA A 16 7.49 11.45 -4.85
N TRP A 17 6.58 12.38 -5.15
CA TRP A 17 5.30 12.50 -4.45
C TRP A 17 4.40 11.27 -4.66
N MET A 18 4.35 10.74 -5.89
CA MET A 18 3.59 9.52 -6.21
C MET A 18 4.13 8.29 -5.49
N LEU A 19 5.45 8.13 -5.40
CA LEU A 19 6.09 7.03 -4.68
C LEU A 19 5.83 7.11 -3.17
N VAL A 20 5.96 8.30 -2.58
CA VAL A 20 5.64 8.54 -1.16
C VAL A 20 4.15 8.26 -0.88
N SER A 21 3.26 8.78 -1.72
CA SER A 21 1.82 8.53 -1.60
C SER A 21 1.49 7.04 -1.68
N SER A 22 2.10 6.32 -2.62
CA SER A 22 1.91 4.87 -2.77
C SER A 22 2.42 4.10 -1.54
N ALA A 23 3.54 4.52 -0.94
CA ALA A 23 4.05 3.93 0.29
C ALA A 23 3.10 4.17 1.49
N LEU A 24 2.48 5.35 1.57
CA LEU A 24 1.47 5.65 2.60
C LEU A 24 0.21 4.78 2.44
N VAL A 25 -0.24 4.54 1.21
CA VAL A 25 -1.34 3.61 0.93
C VAL A 25 -0.96 2.18 1.31
N LEU A 26 0.27 1.74 1.00
CA LEU A 26 0.76 0.42 1.36
C LEU A 26 0.77 0.19 2.88
N LEU A 27 1.03 1.24 3.67
CA LEU A 27 0.99 1.20 5.14
C LEU A 27 -0.44 1.02 5.71
N MET A 28 -1.50 1.24 4.93
CA MET A 28 -2.87 1.05 5.41
C MET A 28 -3.17 -0.42 5.74
N THR A 29 -2.70 -1.37 4.94
CA THR A 29 -2.97 -2.81 5.14
C THR A 29 -2.42 -3.38 6.45
N PRO A 30 -1.16 -3.11 6.87
CA PRO A 30 -0.71 -3.44 8.22
C PRO A 30 -1.40 -2.58 9.30
N GLY A 31 -1.78 -1.33 8.98
CA GLY A 31 -2.60 -0.51 9.88
C GLY A 31 -3.93 -1.17 10.27
N LEU A 32 -4.62 -1.77 9.29
CA LEU A 32 -5.83 -2.59 9.53
C LEU A 32 -5.52 -3.81 10.39
N ALA A 33 -4.37 -4.47 10.18
CA ALA A 33 -3.96 -5.64 10.96
C ALA A 33 -3.83 -5.31 12.46
N PHE A 34 -3.23 -4.17 12.79
CA PHE A 34 -3.11 -3.71 14.18
C PHE A 34 -4.45 -3.23 14.74
N PHE A 35 -5.22 -2.47 13.96
CA PHE A 35 -6.51 -1.95 14.39
C PHE A 35 -7.52 -3.07 14.68
N TYR A 36 -7.72 -3.98 13.72
CA TYR A 36 -8.60 -5.14 13.91
C TYR A 36 -7.99 -6.17 14.86
N GLY A 37 -6.67 -6.32 14.89
CA GLY A 37 -5.95 -7.10 15.89
C GLY A 37 -6.27 -6.65 17.33
N GLY A 38 -6.36 -5.34 17.57
CA GLY A 38 -6.73 -4.79 18.88
C GLY A 38 -8.19 -5.02 19.29
N MET A 39 -9.09 -5.29 18.33
CA MET A 39 -10.52 -5.54 18.58
C MET A 39 -10.87 -7.03 18.73
N VAL A 40 -10.00 -7.94 18.29
CA VAL A 40 -10.21 -9.39 18.44
C VAL A 40 -9.70 -9.90 19.79
N ARG A 41 -10.15 -11.09 20.21
CA ARG A 41 -9.62 -11.74 21.42
C ARG A 41 -8.11 -11.97 21.29
N SER A 42 -7.37 -11.84 22.39
CA SER A 42 -5.91 -12.01 22.44
C SER A 42 -5.42 -13.29 21.72
N LYS A 43 -6.10 -14.43 21.92
CA LYS A 43 -5.77 -15.70 21.26
C LYS A 43 -5.88 -15.69 19.73
N SER A 44 -6.60 -14.73 19.15
CA SER A 44 -6.88 -14.62 17.71
C SER A 44 -6.10 -13.50 17.01
N VAL A 45 -5.32 -12.70 17.76
CA VAL A 45 -4.56 -11.56 17.20
C VAL A 45 -3.54 -12.03 16.17
N LEU A 46 -2.80 -13.10 16.48
CA LEU A 46 -1.82 -13.66 15.56
C LEU A 46 -2.47 -14.09 14.24
N ASN A 47 -3.63 -14.74 14.31
CA ASN A 47 -4.37 -15.15 13.12
C ASN A 47 -4.81 -13.95 12.27
N MET A 48 -5.27 -12.87 12.90
CA MET A 48 -5.66 -11.63 12.20
C MET A 48 -4.47 -10.97 11.49
N ILE A 49 -3.31 -10.90 12.15
CA ILE A 49 -2.09 -10.34 11.55
C ILE A 49 -1.64 -11.19 10.36
N MET A 50 -1.59 -12.53 10.52
CA MET A 50 -1.20 -13.45 9.44
C MET A 50 -2.15 -13.35 8.23
N MET A 51 -3.45 -13.17 8.47
CA MET A 51 -4.43 -12.96 7.40
C MET A 51 -4.18 -11.64 6.63
N SER A 52 -3.79 -10.56 7.32
CA SER A 52 -3.45 -9.29 6.65
C SER A 52 -2.14 -9.36 5.86
N ILE A 53 -1.09 -9.97 6.42
CA ILE A 53 0.21 -10.14 5.72
C ILE A 53 0.07 -11.04 4.49
N SER A 54 -0.66 -12.16 4.63
CA SER A 54 -0.92 -13.06 3.48
C SER A 54 -1.76 -12.38 2.40
N ALA A 55 -2.76 -11.58 2.79
CA ALA A 55 -3.54 -10.78 1.83
C ALA A 55 -2.66 -9.80 1.05
N MET A 56 -1.71 -9.10 1.69
CA MET A 56 -0.75 -8.23 0.96
C MET A 56 0.02 -9.02 -0.10
N GLY A 57 0.61 -10.16 0.25
CA GLY A 57 1.38 -10.97 -0.70
C GLY A 57 0.54 -11.46 -1.87
N VAL A 58 -0.66 -12.01 -1.60
CA VAL A 58 -1.55 -12.53 -2.64
C VAL A 58 -2.07 -11.42 -3.55
N VAL A 59 -2.52 -10.30 -2.98
CA VAL A 59 -3.06 -9.18 -3.76
C VAL A 59 -1.97 -8.53 -4.62
N THR A 60 -0.74 -8.36 -4.10
CA THR A 60 0.38 -7.83 -4.91
C THR A 60 0.67 -8.71 -6.12
N VAL A 61 0.67 -10.04 -5.95
CA VAL A 61 0.90 -10.98 -7.06
C VAL A 61 -0.25 -10.94 -8.07
N LEU A 62 -1.50 -10.99 -7.59
CA LEU A 62 -2.66 -10.96 -8.47
C LEU A 62 -2.74 -9.65 -9.26
N TRP A 63 -2.47 -8.51 -8.62
CA TRP A 63 -2.44 -7.21 -9.28
C TRP A 63 -1.33 -7.13 -10.33
N ALA A 64 -0.14 -7.67 -10.06
CA ALA A 64 0.95 -7.69 -11.04
C ALA A 64 0.67 -8.58 -12.28
N LEU A 65 -0.17 -9.62 -12.14
CA LEU A 65 -0.45 -10.58 -13.22
C LEU A 65 -1.75 -10.29 -13.99
N TYR A 66 -2.79 -9.83 -13.30
CA TYR A 66 -4.15 -9.71 -13.84
C TYR A 66 -4.82 -8.37 -13.51
N GLY A 67 -4.15 -7.49 -12.76
CA GLY A 67 -4.68 -6.20 -12.32
C GLY A 67 -4.58 -5.09 -13.34
#